data_AF-A0A8T5TF13-F1
#
_entry.id   AF-A0A8T5TF13-F1
#
_cell.length_a   1.000
_cell.length_b   1.000
_cell.length_c   1.000
_cell.angle_alpha   90.00
_cell.angle_beta   90.00
_cell.angle_gamma   90.00
#
_symmetry.space_group_name_H-M   'P 1'
#
loop_
_entity.id
_entity.type
_entity.pdbx_description
1 polymer ?
#
loop_
_entity_poly.entity_id
_entity_poly.type
_entity_poly.pdbx_seq_one_letter_code
_entity_poly.pdbx_strand_id
1 'polypeptide(L)'
;AVSKYLYFKGQVPESTIKRVFSAGLLGLKARRRIVPTRWSITAVDDIISKALIKEIKNFPEIDNYQIFENTYLDNHFKILLFPGKFTYEMNEVWAPNTLWNISLNGDNRNLKPQIMTDYEFYKGRKTYASNITGAYYAARKEVCEYLYKIGRQARVLIFREVRGGYIVPLGVWVIRETVKDAMEKGNPLILDNFNDSTKKMAEGFMVNYKYWKQSSKLINFIKNQRTIDNFL
;
A
#
# COMPACT_ATOMS: atom_id res chain seq x y z
N ALA A 1 -8.59 -18.17 -8.09
CA ALA A 1 -9.70 -17.51 -8.81
C ALA A 1 -9.33 -17.34 -10.28
N VAL A 2 -10.32 -17.31 -11.18
CA VAL A 2 -10.12 -17.16 -12.63
C VAL A 2 -9.28 -15.93 -12.98
N SER A 3 -9.47 -14.82 -12.26
CA SER A 3 -8.67 -13.59 -12.44
C SER A 3 -7.17 -13.80 -12.24
N LYS A 4 -6.75 -14.65 -11.29
CA LYS A 4 -5.33 -15.04 -11.12
C LYS A 4 -4.83 -15.71 -12.40
N TYR A 5 -5.56 -16.70 -12.90
CA TYR A 5 -5.16 -17.45 -14.09
C TYR A 5 -5.06 -16.54 -15.32
N LEU A 6 -6.07 -15.70 -15.55
CA LEU A 6 -6.07 -14.74 -16.66
C LEU A 6 -4.90 -13.77 -16.59
N TYR A 7 -4.53 -13.33 -15.39
CA TYR A 7 -3.40 -12.42 -15.20
C TYR A 7 -2.06 -13.11 -15.45
N PHE A 8 -1.75 -14.19 -14.72
CA PHE A 8 -0.42 -14.83 -14.78
C PHE A 8 -0.19 -15.70 -16.00
N LYS A 9 -1.21 -16.41 -16.48
CA LYS A 9 -1.09 -17.38 -17.58
C LYS A 9 -1.65 -16.82 -18.88
N GLY A 10 -2.79 -16.13 -18.80
CA GLY A 10 -3.45 -15.55 -19.97
C GLY A 10 -2.85 -14.23 -20.46
N GLN A 11 -1.99 -13.57 -19.66
CA GLN A 11 -1.45 -12.24 -19.95
C GLN A 11 -2.54 -11.22 -20.34
N VAL A 12 -3.74 -11.40 -19.80
CA VAL A 12 -4.89 -10.55 -20.13
C VAL A 12 -4.71 -9.19 -19.45
N PRO A 13 -4.90 -8.06 -20.16
CA PRO A 13 -4.81 -6.73 -19.56
C PRO A 13 -5.72 -6.61 -18.33
N GLU A 14 -5.20 -5.98 -17.27
CA GLU A 14 -5.92 -5.83 -16.00
C GLU A 14 -7.27 -5.11 -16.17
N SER A 15 -7.31 -4.11 -17.04
CA SER A 15 -8.54 -3.37 -17.41
C SER A 15 -9.62 -4.30 -17.98
N THR A 16 -9.22 -5.27 -18.81
CA THR A 16 -10.12 -6.30 -19.35
C THR A 16 -10.61 -7.22 -18.23
N ILE A 17 -9.72 -7.70 -17.35
CA ILE A 17 -10.12 -8.55 -16.22
C ILE A 17 -11.15 -7.84 -15.33
N LYS A 18 -10.93 -6.56 -15.04
CA LYS A 18 -11.86 -5.72 -14.26
C LYS A 18 -13.22 -5.59 -14.92
N ARG A 19 -13.27 -5.33 -16.24
CA ARG A 19 -14.52 -5.20 -17.01
C ARG A 19 -15.31 -6.50 -17.05
N VAL A 20 -14.63 -7.63 -17.30
CA VAL A 20 -15.27 -8.95 -17.38
C VAL A 20 -15.77 -9.38 -15.99
N PHE A 21 -15.03 -9.01 -14.92
CA PHE A 21 -15.46 -9.23 -13.54
C PHE A 21 -16.69 -8.37 -13.17
N SER A 22 -16.69 -7.07 -13.48
CA SER A 22 -17.82 -6.17 -13.17
C SER A 22 -19.09 -6.52 -13.92
N ALA A 23 -18.96 -7.00 -15.16
CA ALA A 23 -20.07 -7.49 -15.97
C ALA A 23 -20.60 -8.86 -15.49
N GLY A 24 -20.00 -9.46 -14.45
CA GLY A 24 -20.42 -10.76 -13.93
C GLY A 24 -20.15 -11.92 -14.88
N LEU A 25 -19.19 -11.80 -15.82
CA LEU A 25 -18.93 -12.81 -16.84
C LEU A 25 -18.00 -13.93 -16.34
N LEU A 26 -17.40 -13.77 -15.14
CA LEU A 26 -16.51 -14.76 -14.51
C LEU A 26 -17.23 -15.53 -13.40
N GLY A 27 -16.86 -16.81 -13.23
CA GLY A 27 -17.39 -17.69 -12.19
C GLY A 27 -18.55 -18.59 -12.65
N LEU A 28 -19.11 -19.34 -11.70
CA LEU A 28 -20.21 -20.29 -11.93
C LEU A 28 -21.48 -19.54 -12.35
N LYS A 29 -22.17 -20.02 -13.41
CA LYS A 29 -23.34 -19.36 -14.02
C LYS A 29 -24.38 -18.92 -12.98
N ALA A 30 -24.70 -19.77 -12.01
CA ALA A 30 -25.69 -19.50 -10.96
C ALA A 30 -25.26 -18.43 -9.93
N ARG A 31 -23.97 -18.07 -9.87
CA ARG A 31 -23.39 -17.11 -8.91
C ARG A 31 -22.85 -15.84 -9.58
N ARG A 32 -23.04 -15.71 -10.89
CA ARG A 32 -22.67 -14.52 -11.66
C ARG A 32 -23.58 -13.37 -11.25
N ARG A 33 -22.98 -12.23 -10.89
CA ARG A 33 -23.69 -11.00 -10.54
C ARG A 33 -22.96 -9.83 -11.17
N ILE A 34 -23.71 -8.84 -11.63
CA ILE A 34 -23.13 -7.54 -11.99
C ILE A 34 -22.71 -6.85 -10.69
N VAL A 35 -21.50 -6.30 -10.67
CA VAL A 35 -20.91 -5.67 -9.49
C VAL A 35 -20.45 -4.26 -9.86
N PRO A 36 -20.65 -3.26 -8.98
CA PRO A 36 -20.14 -1.92 -9.20
C PRO A 36 -18.65 -1.92 -9.60
N THR A 37 -18.29 -1.09 -10.57
CA THR A 37 -16.93 -1.05 -11.12
C THR A 37 -15.88 -0.80 -10.04
N ARG A 38 -16.17 0.10 -9.09
CA ARG A 38 -15.26 0.38 -7.96
C ARG A 38 -14.94 -0.87 -7.12
N TRP A 39 -15.95 -1.66 -6.80
CA TRP A 39 -15.75 -2.91 -6.04
C TRP A 39 -15.01 -3.97 -6.86
N SER A 40 -15.30 -4.04 -8.17
CA SER A 40 -14.61 -4.95 -9.09
C SER A 40 -13.13 -4.64 -9.21
N ILE A 41 -12.79 -3.35 -9.31
CA ILE A 41 -11.41 -2.85 -9.35
C ILE A 41 -10.64 -3.32 -8.11
N THR A 42 -11.16 -3.05 -6.91
CA THR A 42 -10.49 -3.43 -5.67
C THR A 42 -10.47 -4.94 -5.44
N ALA A 43 -11.53 -5.66 -5.82
CA ALA A 43 -11.58 -7.12 -5.73
C ALA A 43 -10.51 -7.77 -6.63
N VAL A 44 -10.33 -7.27 -7.86
CA VAL A 44 -9.29 -7.77 -8.76
C VAL A 44 -7.89 -7.48 -8.20
N ASP A 45 -7.65 -6.28 -7.66
CA ASP A 45 -6.37 -5.97 -6.99
C ASP A 45 -6.08 -6.93 -5.85
N ASP A 46 -7.05 -7.17 -4.96
CA ASP A 46 -6.89 -8.06 -3.81
C ASP A 46 -6.61 -9.50 -4.26
N ILE A 47 -7.31 -9.99 -5.29
CA ILE A 47 -7.10 -11.34 -5.83
C ILE A 47 -5.69 -11.50 -6.42
N ILE A 48 -5.22 -10.52 -7.21
CA ILE A 48 -3.90 -10.56 -7.83
C ILE A 48 -2.81 -10.46 -6.76
N SER A 49 -2.90 -9.47 -5.88
CA SER A 49 -1.90 -9.27 -4.82
C SER A 49 -1.82 -10.47 -3.87
N LYS A 50 -2.95 -11.08 -3.44
CA LYS A 50 -2.91 -12.33 -2.65
C LYS A 50 -2.21 -13.48 -3.36
N ALA A 51 -2.38 -13.58 -4.68
CA ALA A 51 -1.70 -14.60 -5.46
C ALA A 51 -0.19 -14.36 -5.53
N LEU A 52 0.25 -13.11 -5.74
CA LEU A 52 1.66 -12.71 -5.70
C LEU A 52 2.28 -12.96 -4.33
N ILE A 53 1.60 -12.54 -3.25
CA ILE A 53 2.06 -12.69 -1.86
C ILE A 53 2.35 -14.16 -1.53
N LYS A 54 1.55 -15.10 -2.05
CA LYS A 54 1.78 -16.54 -1.84
C LYS A 54 3.13 -16.99 -2.40
N GLU A 55 3.52 -16.47 -3.56
CA GLU A 55 4.80 -16.79 -4.19
C GLU A 55 5.94 -16.03 -3.53
N ILE A 56 5.76 -14.72 -3.27
CA ILE A 56 6.76 -13.83 -2.64
C ILE A 56 7.25 -14.39 -1.31
N LYS A 57 6.36 -14.96 -0.49
CA LYS A 57 6.73 -15.54 0.82
C LYS A 57 7.77 -16.67 0.73
N ASN A 58 7.96 -17.27 -0.45
CA ASN A 58 8.95 -18.32 -0.69
C ASN A 58 10.30 -17.78 -1.19
N PHE A 59 10.40 -16.49 -1.52
CA PHE A 59 11.63 -15.87 -1.99
C PHE A 59 12.58 -15.49 -0.85
N PRO A 60 13.89 -15.34 -1.09
CA PRO A 60 14.79 -14.82 -0.07
C PRO A 60 14.45 -13.37 0.30
N GLU A 61 14.78 -12.99 1.53
CA GLU A 61 14.58 -11.63 2.03
C GLU A 61 15.56 -10.65 1.37
N ILE A 62 15.18 -9.37 1.28
CA ILE A 62 16.16 -8.31 1.00
C ILE A 62 17.10 -8.11 2.19
N ASP A 63 18.28 -7.58 1.93
CA ASP A 63 19.38 -7.38 2.89
C ASP A 63 19.50 -5.94 3.39
N ASN A 64 18.98 -4.97 2.64
CA ASN A 64 19.09 -3.54 2.92
C ASN A 64 17.72 -2.84 3.06
N TYR A 65 17.76 -1.58 3.52
CA TYR A 65 16.58 -0.72 3.62
C TYR A 65 16.51 0.15 2.36
N GLN A 66 15.41 0.07 1.62
CA GLN A 66 15.24 0.76 0.34
C GLN A 66 14.05 1.71 0.42
N ILE A 67 14.28 3.01 0.22
CA ILE A 67 13.22 4.02 0.17
C ILE A 67 12.99 4.43 -1.28
N PHE A 68 11.78 4.17 -1.77
CA PHE A 68 11.30 4.67 -3.05
C PHE A 68 10.38 5.88 -2.79
N GLU A 69 10.46 6.89 -3.65
CA GLU A 69 9.67 8.11 -3.55
C GLU A 69 9.12 8.49 -4.92
N ASN A 70 7.86 8.92 -4.97
CA ASN A 70 7.28 9.54 -6.15
C ASN A 70 6.10 10.44 -5.76
N THR A 71 5.85 11.46 -6.59
CA THR A 71 4.76 12.40 -6.40
C THR A 71 4.00 12.59 -7.69
N TYR A 72 2.68 12.54 -7.61
CA TYR A 72 1.82 12.81 -8.76
C TYR A 72 0.51 13.47 -8.31
N LEU A 73 0.12 14.55 -8.98
CA LEU A 73 -1.08 15.33 -8.66
C LEU A 73 -1.20 15.62 -7.15
N ASP A 74 -0.11 16.06 -6.53
CA ASP A 74 -0.02 16.39 -5.10
C ASP A 74 -0.33 15.22 -4.13
N ASN A 75 -0.22 13.99 -4.64
CA ASN A 75 -0.12 12.77 -3.84
C ASN A 75 1.34 12.38 -3.73
N HIS A 76 1.89 12.49 -2.52
CA HIS A 76 3.29 12.20 -2.23
C HIS A 76 3.38 10.83 -1.59
N PHE A 77 4.16 9.93 -2.19
CA PHE A 77 4.37 8.58 -1.70
C PHE A 77 5.82 8.37 -1.32
N LYS A 78 6.02 7.78 -0.14
CA LYS A 78 7.29 7.18 0.26
C LYS A 78 7.05 5.73 0.65
N ILE A 79 7.86 4.83 0.10
CA ILE A 79 7.71 3.39 0.23
C ILE A 79 9.02 2.83 0.74
N LEU A 80 9.01 2.29 1.96
CA LEU A 80 10.15 1.62 2.56
C LEU A 80 10.00 0.10 2.41
N LEU A 81 10.95 -0.50 1.73
CA LEU A 81 11.21 -1.94 1.81
C LEU A 81 12.33 -2.18 2.81
N PHE A 82 12.17 -3.16 3.69
CA PHE A 82 13.22 -3.53 4.64
C PHE A 82 13.22 -5.03 4.97
N PRO A 83 14.34 -5.56 5.52
CA PRO A 83 14.50 -6.99 5.74
C PRO A 83 13.42 -7.59 6.66
N GLY A 84 13.06 -8.84 6.40
CA GLY A 84 12.06 -9.59 7.15
C GLY A 84 11.01 -10.28 6.27
N LYS A 85 10.26 -11.19 6.91
CA LYS A 85 9.11 -11.85 6.28
C LYS A 85 8.07 -10.85 5.79
N PHE A 86 7.42 -11.18 4.67
CA PHE A 86 6.42 -10.31 4.07
C PHE A 86 5.36 -9.83 5.07
N THR A 87 5.33 -8.52 5.27
CA THR A 87 4.32 -7.77 6.04
C THR A 87 4.09 -6.46 5.31
N TYR A 88 2.87 -5.95 5.31
CA TYR A 88 2.53 -4.75 4.54
C TYR A 88 1.72 -3.79 5.40
N GLU A 89 2.15 -2.53 5.45
CA GLU A 89 1.43 -1.44 6.11
C GLU A 89 1.38 -0.22 5.21
N MET A 90 0.23 0.45 5.20
CA MET A 90 0.05 1.75 4.57
C MET A 90 -0.57 2.72 5.58
N ASN A 91 0.03 3.90 5.67
CA ASN A 91 -0.49 5.04 6.40
C ASN A 91 -0.83 6.14 5.39
N GLU A 92 -1.97 6.77 5.59
CA GLU A 92 -2.47 7.83 4.72
C GLU A 92 -2.88 9.03 5.56
N VAL A 93 -2.46 10.22 5.13
CA VAL A 93 -2.90 11.49 5.71
C VAL A 93 -3.35 12.45 4.63
N TRP A 94 -4.40 13.19 4.95
CA TRP A 94 -4.95 14.25 4.13
C TRP A 94 -4.65 15.60 4.77
N ALA A 95 -4.18 16.57 3.98
CA ALA A 95 -3.90 17.91 4.46
C ALA A 95 -5.12 18.52 5.18
N PRO A 96 -4.90 19.36 6.22
CA PRO A 96 -5.97 20.16 6.81
C PRO A 96 -6.75 20.94 5.74
N ASN A 97 -8.08 21.03 5.85
CA ASN A 97 -8.97 21.72 4.90
C ASN A 97 -9.03 21.11 3.48
N THR A 98 -8.67 19.84 3.31
CA THR A 98 -8.99 19.09 2.09
C THR A 98 -10.37 18.43 2.19
N LEU A 99 -10.91 17.98 1.06
CA LEU A 99 -12.24 17.37 0.90
C LEU A 99 -12.61 16.30 1.96
N TRP A 100 -11.61 15.68 2.60
CA TRP A 100 -11.80 14.60 3.58
C TRP A 100 -11.34 14.95 5.01
N ASN A 101 -10.79 16.15 5.23
CA ASN A 101 -10.37 16.65 6.55
C ASN A 101 -11.00 18.04 6.80
N ILE A 102 -12.33 18.06 6.80
CA ILE A 102 -13.13 19.24 7.13
C ILE A 102 -13.14 19.35 8.66
N SER A 103 -12.52 20.39 9.21
CA SER A 103 -12.79 20.80 10.59
C SER A 103 -14.27 21.13 10.68
N LEU A 104 -15.09 20.23 11.24
CA LEU A 104 -16.53 20.44 11.41
C LEU A 104 -16.85 21.71 12.24
N ASN A 105 -15.86 22.30 12.92
CA ASN A 105 -16.05 23.42 13.85
C ASN A 105 -15.34 24.73 13.45
N GLY A 106 -14.76 24.85 12.25
CA GLY A 106 -14.20 26.12 11.77
C GLY A 106 -12.98 26.66 12.54
N ASP A 107 -12.49 25.95 13.56
CA ASP A 107 -11.30 26.34 14.31
C ASP A 107 -10.06 25.64 13.73
N ASN A 108 -9.29 26.39 12.93
CA ASN A 108 -8.09 25.92 12.22
C ASN A 108 -6.84 25.82 13.11
N ARG A 109 -6.94 26.13 14.41
CA ARG A 109 -5.77 26.29 15.29
C ARG A 109 -5.28 24.99 15.92
N ASN A 110 -6.05 23.89 15.86
CA ASN A 110 -5.74 22.61 16.51
C ASN A 110 -6.09 21.37 15.66
N LEU A 111 -5.93 21.43 14.34
CA LEU A 111 -6.13 20.27 13.46
C LEU A 111 -4.98 19.27 13.63
N LYS A 112 -5.16 18.28 14.52
CA LYS A 112 -4.27 17.12 14.57
C LYS A 112 -4.43 16.34 13.26
N PRO A 113 -3.34 16.04 12.54
CA PRO A 113 -3.42 15.23 11.32
C PRO A 113 -4.01 13.85 11.66
N GLN A 114 -5.14 13.51 11.04
CA GLN A 114 -5.76 12.19 11.18
C GLN A 114 -5.07 11.23 10.20
N ILE A 115 -4.19 10.38 10.74
CA ILE A 115 -3.50 9.37 9.94
C ILE A 115 -4.32 8.09 9.95
N MET A 116 -4.87 7.74 8.79
CA MET A 116 -5.55 6.47 8.57
C MET A 116 -4.50 5.38 8.37
N THR A 117 -4.69 4.22 8.97
CA THR A 117 -3.72 3.12 8.91
C THR A 117 -4.42 1.80 8.63
N ASP A 118 -3.91 1.05 7.65
CA ASP A 118 -4.26 -0.34 7.42
C ASP A 118 -2.98 -1.16 7.30
N TYR A 119 -2.96 -2.36 7.88
CA TYR A 119 -1.79 -3.23 7.91
C TYR A 119 -2.16 -4.70 7.79
N GLU A 120 -1.18 -5.52 7.43
CA GLU A 120 -1.25 -6.98 7.48
C GLU A 120 0.12 -7.57 7.83
N PHE A 121 0.13 -8.43 8.84
CA PHE A 121 1.32 -9.22 9.18
C PHE A 121 1.41 -10.47 8.30
N TYR A 122 2.34 -11.37 8.63
CA TYR A 122 2.61 -12.56 7.83
C TYR A 122 1.39 -13.45 7.55
N LYS A 123 0.42 -13.52 8.47
CA LYS A 123 -0.82 -14.30 8.28
C LYS A 123 -1.83 -13.63 7.33
N GLY A 124 -1.59 -12.38 6.92
CA GLY A 124 -2.49 -11.57 6.11
C GLY A 124 -3.72 -11.08 6.88
N ARG A 125 -4.64 -10.40 6.18
CA ARG A 125 -5.93 -9.96 6.74
C ARG A 125 -7.03 -10.99 6.60
N LYS A 126 -7.85 -11.13 7.64
CA LYS A 126 -9.14 -11.86 7.59
C LYS A 126 -10.31 -10.97 7.20
N THR A 127 -10.20 -9.66 7.47
CA THR A 127 -11.21 -8.65 7.21
C THR A 127 -10.71 -7.63 6.18
N TYR A 128 -11.65 -7.04 5.45
CA TYR A 128 -11.36 -6.01 4.46
C TYR A 128 -10.69 -4.77 5.09
N ALA A 129 -9.86 -4.06 4.33
CA ALA A 129 -9.27 -2.79 4.75
C ALA A 129 -10.37 -1.75 4.95
N SER A 130 -10.56 -1.28 6.19
CA SER A 130 -11.69 -0.44 6.55
C SER A 130 -11.37 1.05 6.52
N ASN A 131 -10.10 1.42 6.66
CA ASN A 131 -9.71 2.81 6.85
C ASN A 131 -9.33 3.42 5.49
N ILE A 132 -8.31 2.85 4.82
CA ILE A 132 -7.80 3.39 3.55
C ILE A 132 -8.55 2.78 2.36
N THR A 133 -9.11 1.58 2.53
CA THR A 133 -9.94 0.86 1.54
C THR A 133 -9.23 0.66 0.19
N GLY A 134 -9.69 1.28 -0.89
CA GLY A 134 -9.22 1.03 -2.26
C GLY A 134 -7.75 1.39 -2.50
N ALA A 135 -7.23 2.45 -1.86
CA ALA A 135 -5.84 2.86 -2.04
C ALA A 135 -4.85 1.84 -1.46
N TYR A 136 -5.22 1.18 -0.36
CA TYR A 136 -4.44 0.11 0.26
C TYR A 136 -4.19 -1.06 -0.71
N TYR A 137 -5.25 -1.55 -1.35
CA TYR A 137 -5.15 -2.69 -2.28
C TYR A 137 -4.43 -2.32 -3.57
N ALA A 138 -4.64 -1.10 -4.07
CA ALA A 138 -3.95 -0.57 -5.24
C ALA A 138 -2.43 -0.52 -5.00
N ALA A 139 -1.98 0.15 -3.94
CA ALA A 139 -0.57 0.25 -3.63
C ALA A 139 0.05 -1.12 -3.31
N ARG A 140 -0.66 -1.99 -2.57
CA ARG A 140 -0.18 -3.33 -2.25
C ARG A 140 0.08 -4.17 -3.50
N LYS A 141 -0.82 -4.13 -4.49
CA LYS A 141 -0.65 -4.85 -5.75
C LYS A 141 0.66 -4.45 -6.42
N GLU A 142 0.90 -3.16 -6.63
CA GLU A 142 2.08 -2.68 -7.36
C GLU A 142 3.38 -3.03 -6.63
N VAL A 143 3.43 -2.90 -5.29
CA VAL A 143 4.61 -3.34 -4.53
C VAL A 143 4.82 -4.85 -4.62
N CYS A 144 3.75 -5.64 -4.59
CA CYS A 144 3.86 -7.09 -4.77
C CYS A 144 4.36 -7.47 -6.16
N GLU A 145 3.94 -6.76 -7.21
CA GLU A 145 4.44 -6.99 -8.57
C GLU A 145 5.94 -6.73 -8.66
N TYR A 146 6.41 -5.63 -8.06
CA TYR A 146 7.83 -5.33 -7.97
C TYR A 146 8.61 -6.44 -7.22
N LEU A 147 8.19 -6.80 -6.00
CA LEU A 147 8.84 -7.85 -5.20
C LEU A 147 8.88 -9.20 -5.93
N TYR A 148 7.79 -9.53 -6.64
CA TYR A 148 7.72 -10.74 -7.44
C TYR A 148 8.71 -10.70 -8.61
N LYS A 149 8.81 -9.57 -9.31
CA LYS A 149 9.72 -9.36 -10.44
C LYS A 149 11.20 -9.49 -10.03
N ILE A 150 11.57 -8.95 -8.86
CA ILE A 150 12.95 -9.06 -8.36
C ILE A 150 13.25 -10.38 -7.63
N GLY A 151 12.24 -11.25 -7.44
CA GLY A 151 12.41 -12.52 -6.75
C GLY A 151 12.87 -12.36 -5.30
N ARG A 152 12.28 -11.41 -4.56
CA ARG A 152 12.61 -11.12 -3.16
C ARG A 152 11.36 -10.94 -2.31
N GLN A 153 11.50 -11.14 -1.00
CA GLN A 153 10.50 -10.75 -0.01
C GLN A 153 11.02 -9.63 0.90
N ALA A 154 10.11 -8.79 1.37
CA ALA A 154 10.45 -7.70 2.27
C ALA A 154 9.26 -7.35 3.15
N ARG A 155 9.53 -6.66 4.26
CA ARG A 155 8.54 -5.86 4.97
C ARG A 155 8.34 -4.55 4.21
N VAL A 156 7.10 -4.11 4.11
CA VAL A 156 6.69 -2.93 3.34
C VAL A 156 5.98 -1.95 4.25
N LEU A 157 6.45 -0.69 4.26
CA LEU A 157 5.80 0.42 4.92
C LEU A 157 5.61 1.57 3.91
N ILE A 158 4.37 2.00 3.71
CA ILE A 158 4.04 3.11 2.80
C ILE A 158 3.49 4.28 3.60
N PHE A 159 4.08 5.45 3.42
CA PHE A 159 3.49 6.72 3.84
C PHE A 159 2.98 7.45 2.60
N ARG A 160 1.72 7.84 2.66
CA ARG A 160 1.05 8.66 1.65
C ARG A 160 0.55 9.95 2.27
N GLU A 161 0.94 11.07 1.68
CA GLU A 161 0.44 12.39 2.04
C GLU A 161 -0.30 12.99 0.84
N VAL A 162 -1.59 13.28 1.02
CA VAL A 162 -2.40 13.97 0.02
C VAL A 162 -2.52 15.44 0.43
N ARG A 163 -1.99 16.33 -0.40
CA ARG A 163 -1.95 17.76 -0.14
C ARG A 163 -3.09 18.51 -0.85
N GLY A 164 -3.21 19.80 -0.54
CA GLY A 164 -4.33 20.66 -0.97
C GLY A 164 -4.47 20.86 -2.48
N GLY A 165 -3.41 20.61 -3.26
CA GLY A 165 -3.43 20.66 -4.72
C GLY A 165 -4.13 19.46 -5.37
N TYR A 166 -4.52 18.42 -4.61
CA TYR A 166 -5.32 17.32 -5.14
C TYR A 166 -6.80 17.70 -5.21
N ILE A 167 -7.15 18.45 -6.25
CA ILE A 167 -8.48 19.06 -6.42
C ILE A 167 -9.48 18.09 -7.07
N VAL A 168 -9.01 17.06 -7.81
CA VAL A 168 -9.87 16.14 -8.57
C VAL A 168 -9.73 14.69 -8.08
N PRO A 169 -10.81 14.05 -7.60
CA PRO A 169 -10.76 12.65 -7.16
C PRO A 169 -10.74 11.70 -8.37
N LEU A 170 -9.54 11.35 -8.84
CA LEU A 170 -9.31 10.46 -9.98
C LEU A 170 -9.35 8.96 -9.63
N GLY A 171 -9.69 8.63 -8.38
CA GLY A 171 -9.81 7.26 -7.88
C GLY A 171 -8.47 6.55 -7.69
N VAL A 172 -8.52 5.22 -7.60
CA VAL A 172 -7.37 4.38 -7.21
C VAL A 172 -6.31 4.21 -8.31
N TRP A 173 -6.59 4.64 -9.53
CA TRP A 173 -5.61 4.55 -10.63
C TRP A 173 -4.39 5.44 -10.38
N VAL A 174 -4.59 6.65 -9.84
CA VAL A 174 -3.49 7.56 -9.45
C VAL A 174 -2.52 6.85 -8.52
N ILE A 175 -3.02 6.19 -7.47
CA ILE A 175 -2.18 5.43 -6.53
C ILE A 175 -1.41 4.33 -7.26
N ARG A 176 -2.04 3.57 -8.16
CA ARG A 176 -1.36 2.49 -8.88
C ARG A 176 -0.20 3.04 -9.72
N GLU A 177 -0.46 4.03 -10.57
CA GLU A 177 0.59 4.56 -11.43
C GLU A 177 1.72 5.21 -10.63
N THR A 178 1.39 5.99 -9.60
CA THR A 178 2.42 6.65 -8.78
C THR A 178 3.31 5.63 -8.06
N VAL A 179 2.71 4.60 -7.45
CA VAL A 179 3.47 3.53 -6.78
C VAL A 179 4.25 2.70 -7.80
N LYS A 180 3.63 2.31 -8.93
CA LYS A 180 4.30 1.55 -9.98
C LYS A 180 5.52 2.31 -10.52
N ASP A 181 5.36 3.58 -10.86
CA ASP A 181 6.47 4.43 -11.32
C ASP A 181 7.56 4.58 -10.25
N ALA A 182 7.18 4.73 -8.98
CA ALA A 182 8.15 4.78 -7.87
C ALA A 182 9.00 3.50 -7.81
N MET A 183 8.37 2.33 -7.95
CA MET A 183 9.04 1.03 -7.81
C MET A 183 9.81 0.61 -9.08
N GLU A 184 9.27 0.91 -10.28
CA GLU A 184 9.87 0.43 -11.54
C GLU A 184 10.90 1.40 -12.13
N LYS A 185 10.70 2.70 -11.97
CA LYS A 185 11.56 3.75 -12.56
C LYS A 185 12.39 4.48 -11.51
N GLY A 186 11.98 4.43 -10.24
CA GLY A 186 12.68 5.12 -9.17
C GLY A 186 14.01 4.46 -8.81
N ASN A 187 14.98 5.30 -8.47
CA ASN A 187 16.22 4.85 -7.85
C ASN A 187 16.05 4.88 -6.33
N PRO A 188 16.02 3.74 -5.63
CA PRO A 188 15.80 3.73 -4.20
C PRO A 188 16.99 4.33 -3.45
N LEU A 189 16.70 5.12 -2.43
CA LEU A 189 17.70 5.47 -1.42
C LEU A 189 17.97 4.24 -0.53
N ILE A 190 19.22 3.79 -0.52
CA ILE A 190 19.67 2.65 0.27
C ILE A 190 20.18 3.12 1.63
N LEU A 191 19.77 2.42 2.68
CA LEU A 191 20.17 2.66 4.07
C LEU A 191 20.44 1.33 4.78
N ASP A 192 21.16 1.39 5.88
CA ASP A 192 21.61 0.20 6.61
C ASP A 192 20.90 -0.02 7.95
N ASN A 193 20.04 0.92 8.37
CA ASN A 193 19.36 0.81 9.66
C ASN A 193 17.90 1.27 9.65
N PHE A 194 17.12 0.67 10.55
CA PHE A 194 15.68 0.88 10.65
C PHE A 194 15.31 2.28 11.18
N ASN A 195 16.10 2.83 12.10
CA ASN A 195 15.76 4.11 12.73
C ASN A 195 15.93 5.28 11.76
N ASP A 196 16.99 5.29 10.97
CA ASP A 196 17.27 6.35 10.00
C ASP A 196 16.34 6.22 8.80
N SER A 197 16.07 5.00 8.32
CA SER A 197 15.09 4.80 7.25
C SER A 197 13.69 5.28 7.62
N THR A 198 13.20 4.97 8.84
CA THR A 198 11.88 5.46 9.27
C THR A 198 11.83 6.98 9.50
N LYS A 199 12.93 7.61 9.94
CA LYS A 199 13.01 9.08 10.01
C LYS A 199 13.02 9.70 8.62
N LYS A 200 13.83 9.17 7.70
CA LYS A 200 13.95 9.63 6.31
C LYS A 200 12.63 9.54 5.54
N MET A 201 11.84 8.51 5.83
CA MET A 201 10.48 8.34 5.31
C MET A 201 9.53 9.51 5.65
N ALA A 202 9.75 10.22 6.76
CA ALA A 202 8.90 11.34 7.17
C ALA A 202 9.45 12.71 6.75
N GLU A 203 10.69 12.79 6.26
CA GLU A 203 11.24 14.04 5.76
C GLU A 203 10.46 14.53 4.54
N GLY A 204 10.28 15.84 4.40
CA GLY A 204 9.56 16.44 3.27
C GLY A 204 8.04 16.32 3.34
N PHE A 205 7.46 15.55 4.27
CA PHE A 205 6.03 15.58 4.58
C PHE A 205 5.68 16.74 5.52
N MET A 206 4.43 17.21 5.44
CA MET A 206 3.89 18.24 6.34
C MET A 206 3.73 17.69 7.76
N VAL A 207 3.45 16.40 7.89
CA VAL A 207 3.22 15.73 9.17
C VAL A 207 4.54 15.27 9.77
N ASN A 208 4.82 15.71 11.01
CA ASN A 208 6.02 15.32 11.74
C ASN A 208 6.10 13.80 11.98
N TYR A 209 7.31 13.24 11.89
CA TYR A 209 7.62 11.82 12.15
C TYR A 209 6.97 11.24 13.40
N LYS A 210 6.83 12.04 14.48
CA LYS A 210 6.19 11.61 15.73
C LYS A 210 4.79 11.03 15.50
N TYR A 211 3.98 11.66 14.64
CA TYR A 211 2.61 11.22 14.37
C TYR A 211 2.58 9.96 13.51
N TRP A 212 3.41 9.90 12.47
CA TRP A 212 3.59 8.69 11.65
C TRP A 212 3.99 7.49 12.51
N LYS A 213 5.01 7.67 13.35
CA LYS A 213 5.49 6.64 14.28
C LYS A 213 4.41 6.18 15.25
N GLN A 214 3.61 7.11 15.80
CA GLN A 214 2.53 6.77 16.73
C GLN A 214 1.42 5.96 16.04
N SER A 215 1.09 6.30 14.79
CA SER A 215 0.05 5.61 14.03
C SER A 215 0.48 4.22 13.53
N SER A 216 1.77 4.04 13.22
CA SER A 216 2.29 2.85 12.58
C SER A 216 2.25 1.62 13.48
N LYS A 217 1.67 0.51 13.00
CA LYS A 217 1.66 -0.76 13.73
C LYS A 217 2.93 -1.55 13.47
N LEU A 218 3.46 -1.47 12.26
CA LEU A 218 4.68 -2.14 11.86
C LEU A 218 5.91 -1.55 12.55
N ILE A 219 6.03 -0.22 12.67
CA ILE A 219 7.13 0.39 13.43
C ILE A 219 7.10 -0.05 14.90
N ASN A 220 5.92 -0.04 15.52
CA ASN A 220 5.76 -0.47 16.90
C ASN A 220 6.04 -1.97 17.07
N PHE A 221 5.61 -2.80 16.11
CA PHE A 221 5.90 -4.23 16.09
C PHE A 221 7.41 -4.48 16.08
N ILE A 222 8.16 -3.84 15.16
CA ILE A 222 9.61 -4.03 15.05
C ILE A 222 10.36 -3.53 16.29
N LYS A 223 9.95 -2.39 16.87
CA LYS A 223 10.62 -1.85 18.07
C LYS A 223 10.36 -2.66 19.34
N ASN A 224 9.22 -3.33 19.42
CA ASN A 224 8.84 -4.12 20.58
C ASN A 224 9.17 -5.62 20.42
N GLN A 225 9.45 -6.07 19.20
CA GLN A 225 9.81 -7.45 18.93
C GLN A 225 11.21 -7.73 19.49
N ARG A 226 11.26 -8.48 20.60
CA ARG A 226 12.51 -9.06 21.10
C ARG A 226 12.85 -10.27 20.22
N THR A 227 14.06 -10.30 19.66
CA THR A 227 14.60 -11.51 19.03
C THR A 227 14.89 -12.56 20.10
N ILE A 228 14.89 -13.84 19.72
CA ILE A 228 15.23 -14.94 20.65
C ILE A 228 16.64 -14.76 21.21
N ASP A 229 17.54 -14.14 20.45
CA ASP A 229 18.90 -13.80 20.88
C ASP A 229 18.96 -12.87 22.10
N ASN A 230 17.90 -12.11 22.39
CA ASN A 230 17.83 -11.29 23.61
C ASN A 230 17.49 -12.11 24.87
N PHE A 231 17.19 -13.41 24.72
CA PHE A 231 16.84 -14.33 25.80
C PHE A 231 17.83 -15.49 25.95
N LEU A 232 18.92 -15.49 25.19
CA LEU A 232 20.07 -16.39 25.34
C LEU A 232 21.21 -15.66 26.04
#